data_AF-A0A7J3R2Z9-F1
#
_entry.id   AF-A0A7J3R2Z9-F1
#
_cell.length_a   1.000
_cell.length_b   1.000
_cell.length_c   1.000
_cell.angle_alpha   90.00
_cell.angle_beta   90.00
_cell.angle_gamma   90.00
#
_symmetry.space_group_name_H-M   'P 1'
#
loop_
_entity.id
_entity.type
_entity.pdbx_description
1 polymer ?
#
loop_
_entity_poly.entity_id
_entity_poly.type
_entity_poly.pdbx_seq_one_letter_code
_entity_poly.pdbx_strand_id
1 'polypeptide(L)' 'MEGSIKTQIMYKANLSYEQLSEYFKFLVQAGLLEKRGCTGKEVYVTTPKGLEFLQRHREIEALLEAR' A
#
# COMPACT_ATOMS: atom_id res chain seq x y z
N MET A 1 -14.51 -0.20 -1.47
CA MET A 1 -13.03 -0.20 -1.30
C MET A 1 -12.77 -0.28 0.21
N GLU A 2 -12.50 -1.48 0.71
CA GLU A 2 -12.14 -1.70 2.11
C GLU A 2 -10.70 -1.22 2.33
N GLY A 3 -10.53 -0.13 3.07
CA GLY A 3 -9.21 0.32 3.51
C GLY A 3 -8.73 -0.52 4.69
N SER A 4 -7.41 -0.61 4.87
CA SER A 4 -6.80 -1.37 5.98
C SER A 4 -6.17 -0.42 7.00
N ILE A 5 -6.22 -0.81 8.27
CA ILE A 5 -5.57 -0.06 9.35
C ILE A 5 -4.06 -0.30 9.37
N LYS A 6 -3.29 0.71 9.77
CA LYS A 6 -1.82 0.68 9.83
C LYS A 6 -1.27 -0.58 10.52
N THR A 7 -1.85 -0.96 11.65
CA THR A 7 -1.44 -2.13 12.43
C THR A 7 -1.62 -3.45 11.66
N GLN A 8 -2.71 -3.61 10.90
CA GLN A 8 -2.93 -4.83 10.11
C GLN A 8 -1.93 -4.94 8.95
N ILE A 9 -1.59 -3.82 8.33
CA ILE A 9 -0.60 -3.80 7.24
C ILE A 9 0.80 -4.11 7.80
N MET A 10 1.14 -3.58 8.98
CA MET A 10 2.42 -3.86 9.66
C MET A 10 2.67 -5.35 9.86
N TYR A 11 1.68 -6.05 10.44
CA TYR A 11 1.79 -7.49 10.70
C TYR A 11 1.90 -8.31 9.40
N LYS A 12 1.18 -7.92 8.34
CA LYS A 12 1.23 -8.64 7.06
C LYS A 12 2.51 -8.38 6.27
N ALA A 13 3.06 -7.18 6.35
CA ALA A 13 4.26 -6.78 5.62
C ALA A 13 5.56 -7.18 6.35
N ASN A 14 5.47 -7.66 7.60
CA ASN A 14 6.63 -7.95 8.46
C ASN A 14 7.60 -6.75 8.57
N LEU A 15 7.05 -5.54 8.67
CA LEU A 15 7.81 -4.28 8.75
C LEU A 15 7.78 -3.73 10.18
N SER A 16 8.86 -3.08 10.60
CA SER A 16 8.84 -2.27 11.82
C SER A 16 7.91 -1.08 11.67
N TYR A 17 7.47 -0.50 12.79
CA TYR A 17 6.64 0.71 12.78
C TYR A 17 7.30 1.86 12.02
N GLU A 18 8.61 2.06 12.21
CA GLU A 18 9.39 3.11 11.57
C GLU A 18 9.43 2.91 10.05
N GLN A 19 9.81 1.70 9.61
CA GLN A 19 9.84 1.34 8.20
C GLN A 19 8.47 1.55 7.55
N LEU A 20 7.41 1.00 8.15
CA LEU A 20 6.06 1.12 7.60
C LEU A 20 5.61 2.58 7.50
N SER A 21 5.96 3.40 8.50
CA SER A 21 5.63 4.82 8.50
C SER A 21 6.31 5.57 7.35
N GLU A 22 7.58 5.27 7.07
CA GLU A 22 8.30 5.84 5.93
C GLU A 22 7.73 5.38 4.60
N TYR A 23 7.46 4.08 4.44
CA TYR A 23 6.83 3.53 3.24
C TYR A 23 5.45 4.14 3.00
N PHE A 24 4.64 4.33 4.03
CA PHE A 24 3.33 4.95 3.88
C PHE A 24 3.42 6.41 3.45
N LYS A 25 4.35 7.18 4.02
CA LYS A 25 4.60 8.55 3.57
C LYS A 25 4.98 8.56 2.09
N PHE A 26 5.90 7.69 1.68
CA PHE A 26 6.33 7.57 0.30
C PHE A 26 5.18 7.19 -0.64
N LEU A 27 4.40 6.15 -0.30
CA LEU A 27 3.29 5.67 -1.12
C LEU A 27 2.15 6.69 -1.24
N VAL A 28 1.91 7.48 -0.18
CA VAL A 28 0.95 8.59 -0.22
C VAL A 28 1.47 9.73 -1.08
N GLN A 29 2.74 10.12 -0.94
CA GLN A 29 3.37 11.13 -1.80
C GLN A 29 3.41 10.72 -3.27
N ALA A 30 3.62 9.43 -3.55
CA ALA A 30 3.56 8.86 -4.90
C ALA A 30 2.13 8.78 -5.47
N GLY A 31 1.10 9.03 -4.65
CA GLY A 31 -0.30 8.95 -5.02
C GLY A 31 -0.79 7.52 -5.25
N LEU A 32 -0.10 6.52 -4.69
CA LEU A 32 -0.47 5.10 -4.76
C LEU A 32 -1.38 4.69 -3.60
N LEU A 33 -1.24 5.36 -2.46
CA LEU A 33 -2.11 5.24 -1.30
C LEU A 33 -2.76 6.59 -0.97
N GLU A 34 -3.97 6.53 -0.45
CA GLU A 34 -4.69 7.65 0.14
C GLU A 34 -4.94 7.34 1.61
N LYS A 35 -4.70 8.33 2.46
CA LYS A 35 -5.00 8.24 3.89
C LYS A 35 -6.40 8.81 4.14
N ARG A 36 -7.33 7.96 4.55
CA ARG A 36 -8.71 8.34 4.93
C ARG A 36 -8.90 8.16 6.43
N GLY A 37 -9.47 9.15 7.10
CA GLY A 37 -9.81 9.02 8.52
C GLY A 37 -10.33 10.31 9.14
N CYS A 38 -11.44 10.19 9.86
CA CYS A 38 -11.94 11.19 10.79
C CYS A 38 -11.71 10.62 12.21
N THR A 39 -11.07 11.39 13.08
CA THR A 39 -10.97 11.14 14.54
C THR A 39 -10.44 9.75 14.97
N GLY A 40 -9.12 9.57 14.95
CA GLY A 40 -8.42 8.56 15.77
C GLY A 40 -8.06 7.23 15.11
N LYS A 41 -8.58 6.90 13.93
CA LYS A 41 -8.16 5.72 13.15
C LYS A 41 -7.75 6.11 11.73
N GLU A 42 -6.47 5.95 11.43
CA GLU A 42 -5.92 6.14 10.10
C GLU A 42 -6.17 4.89 9.26
N VAL A 43 -6.97 5.03 8.21
CA VAL A 43 -7.23 3.98 7.23
C VAL A 43 -6.47 4.33 5.97
N TYR A 44 -5.75 3.36 5.41
CA TYR A 44 -5.04 3.51 4.15
C TYR A 44 -5.82 2.79 3.05
N VAL A 45 -6.07 3.48 1.94
CA VAL A 45 -6.83 3.00 0.80
C VAL A 45 -5.96 3.10 -0.45
N THR A 46 -5.89 2.04 -1.24
CA THR A 46 -5.20 2.08 -2.53
C THR A 46 -5.96 2.96 -3.51
N THR A 47 -5.26 3.90 -4.14
CA THR A 47 -5.84 4.78 -5.16
C THR A 47 -6.04 4.02 -6.48
N PRO A 48 -6.82 4.55 -7.44
CA PRO A 48 -6.86 3.99 -8.79
C PRO A 48 -5.47 3.85 -9.43
N LYS A 49 -4.58 4.85 -9.24
CA LYS A 49 -3.18 4.80 -9.67
C LYS A 49 -2.40 3.66 -9.00
N GLY A 50 -2.62 3.44 -7.71
CA GLY A 50 -2.04 2.33 -6.96
C GLY A 50 -2.48 0.96 -7.47
N LEU A 51 -3.76 0.81 -7.85
CA LEU A 51 -4.28 -0.42 -8.44
C LEU A 51 -3.66 -0.70 -9.82
N GLU A 52 -3.55 0.33 -10.66
CA GLU A 52 -2.89 0.23 -11.97
C GLU A 52 -1.41 -0.17 -11.83
N PHE A 53 -0.71 0.39 -10.85
CA PHE A 53 0.67 0.00 -10.53
C PHE A 53 0.77 -1.49 -10.16
N LEU A 54 -0.12 -1.97 -9.29
CA LEU A 54 -0.15 -3.38 -8.87
C LEU A 54 -0.46 -4.31 -10.04
N GLN A 55 -1.34 -3.92 -10.95
CA GLN A 55 -1.65 -4.70 -12.15
C GLN A 55 -0.40 -4.87 -13.04
N ARG A 56 0.27 -3.76 -13.37
CA ARG A 56 1.51 -3.80 -14.17
C ARG A 56 2.61 -4.60 -13.49
N HIS A 57 2.72 -4.50 -12.17
CA HIS A 57 3.71 -5.25 -11.42
C HIS A 57 3.50 -6.77 -11.58
N ARG A 58 2.24 -7.25 -11.46
CA ARG A 58 1.90 -8.65 -11.67
C ARG A 58 2.16 -9.13 -13.10
N GLU A 59 1.89 -8.28 -14.10
CA GLU A 59 2.19 -8.59 -15.49
C GLU A 59 3.70 -8.81 -15.69
N ILE A 60 4.54 -7.98 -15.06
CA ILE A 60 6.00 -8.13 -15.10
C ILE A 60 6.44 -9.40 -14.35
N GLU A 61 5.91 -9.66 -13.16
CA GLU A 61 6.22 -10.89 -12.40
C GLU A 61 5.88 -12.15 -13.21
N ALA A 62 4.71 -12.19 -13.84
CA ALA A 62 4.30 -13.31 -14.67
C ALA A 62 5.24 -13.52 -15.88
N LEU A 63 5.76 -12.45 -16.47
CA LEU A 63 6.76 -12.54 -17.55
C LEU A 63 8.12 -13.06 -17.05
N LEU A 64 8.50 -12.73 -15.81
CA LEU A 64 9.75 -13.20 -15.20
C LEU A 64 9.67 -14.66 -14.75
N GLU A 65 8.50 -15.10 -14.24
CA GLU A 65 8.25 -16.48 -13.84
C GLU A 65 8.05 -17.43 -15.03
N ALA A 66 7.66 -16.92 -16.20
CA ALA A 66 7.53 -17.69 -17.44
C ALA A 66 8.88 -18.12 -18.06
N ARG A 67 9.97 -18.10 -17.28
CA ARG A 67 11.34 -18.38 -17.71
C ARG A 67 12.00 -19.52 -16.95
#